data_AF-A0A936CNY1-F1
#
_entry.id   AF-A0A936CNY1-F1
#
_cell.length_a   1.000
_cell.length_b   1.000
_cell.length_c   1.000
_cell.angle_alpha   90.00
_cell.angle_beta   90.00
_cell.angle_gamma   90.00
#
_symmetry.space_group_name_H-M   'P 1'
#
loop_
_entity.id
_entity.type
_entity.pdbx_description
1 polymer ?
#
loop_
_entity_poly.entity_id
_entity_poly.type
_entity_poly.pdbx_seq_one_letter_code
_entity_poly.pdbx_strand_id
1 'polypeptide(L)'
;MDTVNLNLLLSYLNNKLPNVYEVGERGAIAIAFILVHSEKLEHIEYYLSQMLELCKQGLYDWKLYAMMFDKACFLKKIPQKFGTQYILKSKEIMQLYEMEDLSIVNFNRIKIGLNPIKKDQIFQQINIKK
;
A
#
# COMPACT_ATOMS: atom_id res chain seq x y z
N MET A 1 8.80 -13.76 -1.98
CA MET A 1 7.52 -13.35 -1.36
C MET A 1 7.16 -14.38 -0.31
N ASP A 2 6.64 -13.95 0.84
CA ASP A 2 6.22 -14.86 1.90
C ASP A 2 4.83 -15.44 1.60
N THR A 3 4.78 -16.32 0.60
CA THR A 3 3.56 -17.01 0.14
C THR A 3 2.85 -17.76 1.28
N VAL A 4 3.60 -18.15 2.32
CA VAL A 4 3.07 -18.83 3.50
C VAL A 4 2.16 -17.90 4.30
N ASN A 5 2.60 -16.69 4.59
CA ASN A 5 1.80 -15.71 5.34
C ASN A 5 0.53 -15.31 4.60
N LEU A 6 0.61 -15.14 3.29
CA LEU A 6 -0.57 -14.82 2.48
C LEU A 6 -1.60 -15.95 2.52
N ASN A 7 -1.18 -17.20 2.30
CA ASN A 7 -2.10 -18.34 2.30
C ASN A 7 -2.74 -18.56 3.68
N LEU A 8 -1.95 -18.43 4.76
CA LEU A 8 -2.46 -18.50 6.12
C LEU A 8 -3.49 -17.39 6.38
N LEU A 9 -3.17 -16.15 6.00
CA LEU A 9 -4.09 -15.03 6.11
C LEU A 9 -5.40 -15.30 5.35
N LEU A 10 -5.33 -15.72 4.08
CA LEU A 10 -6.52 -15.98 3.27
C LEU A 10 -7.42 -17.05 3.87
N SER A 11 -6.84 -18.07 4.51
CA SER A 11 -7.61 -19.09 5.24
C SER A 11 -8.36 -18.53 6.45
N TYR A 12 -7.82 -17.49 7.09
CA TYR A 12 -8.44 -16.83 8.25
C TYR A 12 -9.49 -15.78 7.85
N LEU A 13 -9.24 -15.01 6.78
CA LEU A 13 -10.10 -13.91 6.36
C LEU A 13 -11.51 -14.36 5.94
N ASN A 14 -11.65 -15.59 5.44
CA ASN A 14 -12.93 -16.11 4.93
C ASN A 14 -13.67 -15.10 4.02
N ASN A 15 -12.93 -14.46 3.10
CA ASN A 15 -13.39 -13.42 2.18
C ASN A 15 -13.83 -12.08 2.79
N LYS A 16 -13.62 -11.85 4.10
CA LYS A 16 -13.90 -10.58 4.78
C LYS A 16 -12.64 -9.98 5.37
N LEU A 17 -12.40 -8.70 5.13
CA LEU A 17 -11.36 -7.94 5.82
C LEU A 17 -11.85 -7.59 7.24
N PRO A 18 -11.23 -8.13 8.31
CA PRO A 18 -11.66 -7.83 9.67
C PRO A 18 -11.29 -6.39 10.04
N ASN A 19 -12.14 -5.76 10.85
CA ASN A 19 -11.89 -4.41 11.36
C ASN A 19 -11.09 -4.43 12.68
N VAL A 20 -10.72 -3.24 13.15
CA VAL A 20 -9.93 -3.07 14.39
C VAL A 20 -10.61 -3.60 15.65
N TYR A 21 -11.94 -3.73 15.69
CA TYR A 21 -12.64 -4.33 16.81
C TYR A 21 -12.57 -5.86 16.81
N GLU A 22 -12.38 -6.47 15.63
CA GLU A 22 -12.28 -7.93 15.48
C GLU A 22 -10.87 -8.43 15.77
N VAL A 23 -9.83 -7.69 15.38
CA VAL A 23 -8.42 -8.15 15.44
C VAL A 23 -7.45 -7.19 16.14
N GLY A 24 -7.94 -6.05 16.63
CA GLY A 24 -7.11 -4.98 17.18
C GLY A 24 -6.35 -4.20 16.09
N GLU A 25 -5.86 -3.00 16.42
CA GLU A 25 -5.13 -2.13 15.48
C GLU A 25 -3.90 -2.80 14.87
N ARG A 26 -3.10 -3.48 15.69
CA ARG A 26 -1.91 -4.18 15.21
C ARG A 26 -2.26 -5.31 14.25
N GLY A 27 -3.33 -6.06 14.53
CA GLY A 27 -3.82 -7.11 13.64
C GLY A 27 -4.28 -6.52 12.31
N ALA A 28 -5.08 -5.47 12.35
CA ALA A 28 -5.57 -4.77 11.16
C ALA A 28 -4.42 -4.26 10.27
N ILE A 29 -3.39 -3.64 10.88
CA ILE A 29 -2.18 -3.18 10.22
C ILE A 29 -1.41 -4.35 9.60
N ALA A 30 -1.17 -5.43 10.36
CA ALA A 30 -0.44 -6.60 9.88
C ALA A 30 -1.11 -7.23 8.66
N ILE A 31 -2.44 -7.38 8.69
CA ILE A 31 -3.23 -7.90 7.58
C ILE A 31 -3.03 -7.04 6.32
N ALA A 32 -3.15 -5.71 6.45
CA ALA A 32 -2.91 -4.80 5.32
C ALA A 32 -1.50 -4.92 4.76
N PHE A 33 -0.48 -5.03 5.62
CA PHE A 33 0.90 -5.22 5.17
C PHE A 33 1.09 -6.54 4.43
N ILE A 34 0.51 -7.65 4.91
CA ILE A 34 0.58 -8.94 4.20
C ILE A 34 -0.05 -8.81 2.79
N LEU A 35 -1.20 -8.13 2.69
CA LEU A 35 -1.86 -7.88 1.40
C LEU A 35 -1.02 -7.01 0.46
N VAL A 36 -0.38 -5.94 0.95
CA VAL A 36 0.51 -5.07 0.14
C VAL A 36 1.72 -5.84 -0.39
N HIS A 37 2.19 -6.86 0.33
CA HIS A 37 3.30 -7.73 -0.12
C HIS A 37 2.84 -8.90 -1.02
N SER A 38 1.55 -9.02 -1.31
CA SER A 38 1.03 -10.01 -2.26
C SER A 38 1.42 -9.65 -3.70
N GLU A 39 1.78 -10.66 -4.49
CA GLU A 39 1.94 -10.54 -5.95
C GLU A 39 0.65 -10.93 -6.71
N LYS A 40 -0.41 -11.31 -6.01
CA LYS A 40 -1.70 -11.70 -6.59
C LYS A 40 -2.64 -10.49 -6.67
N LEU A 41 -2.73 -9.89 -7.86
CA LEU A 41 -3.58 -8.72 -8.13
C LEU A 41 -5.04 -8.95 -7.72
N GLU A 42 -5.60 -10.13 -8.02
CA GLU A 42 -6.98 -10.50 -7.70
C GLU A 42 -7.33 -10.34 -6.21
N HIS A 43 -6.42 -10.71 -5.31
CA HIS A 43 -6.64 -10.56 -3.87
C HIS A 43 -6.53 -9.11 -3.43
N ILE A 44 -5.57 -8.37 -3.98
CA ILE A 44 -5.40 -6.96 -3.66
C ILE A 44 -6.65 -6.18 -4.05
N GLU A 45 -7.14 -6.35 -5.28
CA GLU A 45 -8.34 -5.66 -5.76
C GLU A 45 -9.59 -6.03 -4.96
N TYR A 46 -9.75 -7.32 -4.66
CA TYR A 46 -10.87 -7.80 -3.86
C TYR A 46 -10.95 -7.10 -2.50
N TYR A 47 -9.84 -7.08 -1.75
CA TYR A 47 -9.80 -6.45 -0.43
C TYR A 47 -9.69 -4.92 -0.46
N LEU A 48 -9.29 -4.31 -1.59
CA LEU A 48 -9.19 -2.85 -1.73
C LEU A 48 -10.54 -2.15 -1.59
N SER A 49 -11.59 -2.75 -2.14
CA SER A 49 -12.96 -2.24 -1.99
C SER A 49 -13.41 -2.25 -0.52
N GLN A 50 -13.11 -3.31 0.22
CA GLN A 50 -13.45 -3.44 1.63
C GLN A 50 -12.64 -2.46 2.49
N MET A 51 -11.33 -2.33 2.23
CA MET A 51 -10.47 -1.40 2.93
C MET A 51 -10.92 0.05 2.75
N LEU A 52 -11.39 0.43 1.55
CA LEU A 52 -11.96 1.76 1.30
C LEU A 52 -13.13 2.06 2.25
N GLU A 53 -14.07 1.12 2.39
CA GLU A 53 -15.23 1.30 3.27
C GLU A 53 -14.82 1.35 4.75
N LEU A 54 -13.83 0.56 5.17
CA LEU A 54 -13.29 0.63 6.53
C LEU A 54 -12.54 1.95 6.80
N CYS A 55 -11.79 2.48 5.83
CA CYS A 55 -11.16 3.79 5.94
C CYS A 55 -12.18 4.92 6.06
N LYS A 56 -13.27 4.88 5.30
CA LYS A 56 -14.37 5.85 5.42
C LYS A 56 -15.03 5.83 6.81
N GLN A 57 -15.04 4.67 7.46
CA GLN A 57 -15.56 4.50 8.83
C GLN A 57 -14.52 4.86 9.91
N GLY A 58 -13.30 5.24 9.54
CA GLY A 58 -12.21 5.50 10.50
C GLY A 58 -11.65 4.24 11.16
N LEU A 59 -11.95 3.05 10.61
CA LEU A 59 -11.50 1.75 11.14
C LEU A 59 -10.16 1.30 10.55
N TYR A 60 -9.68 1.99 9.51
CA TYR A 60 -8.37 1.74 8.89
C TYR A 60 -7.71 3.07 8.51
N ASP A 61 -6.38 3.12 8.64
CA ASP A 61 -5.58 4.28 8.20
C ASP A 61 -5.57 4.36 6.66
N TRP A 62 -5.89 5.55 6.13
CA TRP A 62 -5.82 5.86 4.70
C TRP A 62 -4.45 5.61 4.06
N LYS A 63 -3.37 5.64 4.85
CA LYS A 63 -2.03 5.24 4.40
C LYS A 63 -2.00 3.80 3.92
N LEU A 64 -2.69 2.89 4.62
CA LEU A 64 -2.77 1.47 4.24
C LEU A 64 -3.52 1.30 2.92
N TYR A 65 -4.63 2.03 2.77
CA TYR A 65 -5.38 2.07 1.51
C TYR A 65 -4.52 2.58 0.36
N ALA A 66 -3.80 3.70 0.55
CA ALA A 66 -2.92 4.27 -0.46
C ALA A 66 -1.83 3.30 -0.91
N MET A 67 -1.19 2.60 0.05
CA MET A 67 -0.19 1.58 -0.24
C MET A 67 -0.76 0.43 -1.06
N MET A 68 -1.94 -0.07 -0.69
CA MET A 68 -2.57 -1.19 -1.36
C MET A 68 -3.09 -0.81 -2.76
N PHE A 69 -3.63 0.39 -2.92
CA PHE A 69 -4.04 0.95 -4.20
C PHE A 69 -2.86 1.06 -5.16
N ASP A 70 -1.75 1.68 -4.73
CA ASP A 70 -0.59 1.84 -5.59
C ASP A 70 0.12 0.51 -5.87
N LYS A 71 0.06 -0.47 -4.96
CA LYS A 71 0.52 -1.84 -5.25
C LYS A 71 -0.30 -2.47 -6.38
N ALA A 72 -1.62 -2.26 -6.40
CA ALA A 72 -2.45 -2.69 -7.53
C ALA A 72 -2.05 -1.97 -8.83
N CYS A 73 -1.78 -0.66 -8.79
CA CYS A 73 -1.23 0.07 -9.94
C CYS A 73 0.10 -0.52 -10.42
N PHE A 74 1.02 -0.81 -9.50
CA PHE A 74 2.31 -1.42 -9.80
C PHE A 74 2.15 -2.78 -10.50
N LEU A 75 1.29 -3.66 -9.99
CA LEU A 75 1.01 -4.96 -10.61
C LEU A 75 0.36 -4.83 -12.00
N LYS A 76 -0.48 -3.81 -12.19
CA LYS A 76 -1.09 -3.46 -13.48
C LYS A 76 -0.15 -2.74 -14.43
N LYS A 77 1.04 -2.35 -13.97
CA LYS A 77 2.02 -1.53 -14.71
C LYS A 77 1.45 -0.18 -15.17
N ILE A 78 0.69 0.48 -14.29
CA ILE A 78 0.12 1.81 -14.54
C ILE A 78 0.64 2.81 -13.50
N PRO A 79 0.59 4.12 -13.78
CA PRO A 79 1.01 5.14 -12.83
C PRO A 79 0.30 5.03 -11.47
N GLN A 80 1.07 5.26 -10.41
CA GLN A 80 0.58 5.33 -9.04
C GLN A 80 -0.20 6.61 -8.79
N LYS A 81 -1.19 6.51 -7.91
CA LYS A 81 -2.06 7.61 -7.54
C LYS A 81 -1.55 8.37 -6.31
N PHE A 82 -0.91 7.67 -5.38
CA PHE A 82 -0.44 8.23 -4.11
C PHE A 82 1.08 8.22 -3.96
N GLY A 83 1.82 7.52 -4.83
CA GLY A 83 3.29 7.47 -4.83
C GLY A 83 3.86 6.77 -3.59
N THR A 84 3.49 5.51 -3.36
CA THR A 84 3.92 4.73 -2.18
C THR A 84 4.84 3.56 -2.50
N GLN A 85 4.82 3.06 -3.74
CA GLN A 85 5.68 1.98 -4.22
C GLN A 85 6.98 2.54 -4.78
N TYR A 86 8.07 1.86 -4.44
CA TYR A 86 9.41 2.16 -4.91
C TYR A 86 9.94 1.02 -5.77
N ILE A 87 10.77 1.35 -6.76
CA ILE A 87 11.56 0.42 -7.55
C ILE A 87 13.05 0.64 -7.29
N LEU A 88 13.83 -0.43 -7.43
CA LEU A 88 15.28 -0.35 -7.37
C LEU A 88 15.81 0.18 -8.71
N LYS A 89 16.44 1.36 -8.71
CA LYS A 89 17.09 1.94 -9.89
C LYS A 89 18.55 1.50 -10.00
N SER A 90 19.21 1.37 -8.87
CA SER A 90 20.56 0.80 -8.71
C SER A 90 20.66 0.13 -7.34
N LYS A 91 21.77 -0.56 -7.04
CA LYS A 91 21.97 -1.24 -5.74
C LYS A 91 21.79 -0.34 -4.52
N GLU A 92 21.94 0.97 -4.69
CA GLU A 92 21.96 1.95 -3.60
C GLU A 92 20.84 2.99 -3.72
N ILE A 93 20.06 2.97 -4.81
CA ILE A 93 19.05 3.99 -5.08
C ILE A 93 17.71 3.33 -5.37
N MET A 94 16.73 3.63 -4.52
CA MET A 94 15.32 3.43 -4.82
C MET A 94 14.73 4.70 -5.42
N GLN A 95 13.82 4.53 -6.36
CA GLN A 95 13.03 5.61 -6.95
C GLN A 95 11.55 5.27 -6.77
N LEU A 96 10.69 6.27 -6.56
CA LEU A 96 9.25 6.04 -6.69
C LEU A 96 8.96 5.39 -8.06
N TYR A 97 8.11 4.36 -8.06
CA TYR A 97 7.57 3.80 -9.29
C TYR A 97 6.78 4.87 -10.06
N GLU A 98 6.54 4.65 -11.35
CA GLU A 98 5.84 5.58 -12.23
C GLU A 98 4.57 6.13 -11.55
N MET A 99 4.38 7.44 -11.64
CA MET A 99 3.26 8.13 -11.01
C MET A 99 2.78 9.25 -11.94
N GLU A 100 1.56 9.71 -11.70
CA GLU A 100 1.04 10.91 -12.36
C GLU A 100 1.89 12.15 -12.00
N ASP A 101 1.55 13.31 -12.55
CA ASP A 101 2.20 14.56 -12.18
C ASP A 101 2.20 14.75 -10.65
N LEU A 102 3.32 15.19 -10.11
CA LEU A 102 3.53 15.33 -8.65
C LEU A 102 2.44 16.19 -8.00
N SER A 103 1.91 17.19 -8.70
CA SER A 103 0.81 18.02 -8.20
C SER A 103 -0.49 17.23 -8.03
N ILE A 104 -0.81 16.34 -8.97
CA ILE A 104 -2.00 15.47 -8.92
C ILE A 104 -1.84 14.44 -7.80
N VAL A 105 -0.67 13.82 -7.71
CA VAL A 105 -0.35 12.87 -6.62
C VAL A 105 -0.49 13.55 -5.27
N ASN A 106 0.08 14.73 -5.09
CA ASN A 106 0.00 15.48 -3.83
C ASN A 106 -1.43 15.92 -3.50
N PHE A 107 -2.22 16.33 -4.49
CA PHE A 107 -3.63 16.62 -4.31
C PHE A 107 -4.41 15.40 -3.81
N ASN A 108 -4.17 14.22 -4.40
CA ASN A 108 -4.79 12.98 -3.96
C ASN A 108 -4.37 12.59 -2.54
N ARG A 109 -3.08 12.78 -2.19
CA ARG A 109 -2.55 12.52 -0.84
C ARG A 109 -3.21 13.40 0.22
N ILE A 110 -3.34 14.70 -0.04
CA ILE A 110 -3.96 15.66 0.89
C ILE A 110 -5.43 15.30 1.16
N LYS A 111 -6.18 14.87 0.13
CA LYS A 111 -7.59 14.45 0.28
C LYS A 111 -7.81 13.34 1.29
N ILE A 112 -6.81 12.48 1.49
CA ILE A 112 -6.87 11.35 2.40
C ILE A 112 -5.98 11.53 3.64
N GLY A 113 -5.52 12.77 3.91
CA GLY A 113 -4.74 13.11 5.10
C GLY A 113 -3.26 12.74 5.04
N LEU A 114 -2.70 12.41 3.88
CA LEU A 114 -1.28 12.13 3.72
C LEU A 114 -0.48 13.40 3.39
N ASN A 115 0.72 13.50 3.96
CA ASN A 115 1.65 14.58 3.65
C ASN A 115 2.06 14.56 2.17
N PRO A 116 2.17 15.72 1.49
CA PRO A 116 2.66 15.77 0.12
C PRO A 116 4.11 15.26 0.00
N ILE A 117 4.41 14.64 -1.13
CA ILE A 117 5.77 14.26 -1.54
C ILE A 117 6.48 15.50 -2.06
N LYS A 118 7.67 15.75 -1.53
CA LYS A 118 8.60 16.78 -2.02
C LYS A 118 9.49 16.20 -3.13
N LYS A 119 10.00 17.05 -4.01
CA LYS A 119 10.82 16.64 -5.17
C LYS A 119 12.07 15.83 -4.78
N ASP A 120 12.69 16.17 -3.66
CA ASP A 120 13.84 15.49 -3.08
C ASP A 120 13.53 14.09 -2.53
N GLN A 121 12.26 13.76 -2.31
CA GLN A 121 11.81 12.46 -1.81
C GLN A 121 11.49 11.44 -2.91
N ILE A 122 11.60 11.84 -4.19
CA ILE A 122 11.39 10.95 -5.35
C ILE A 122 12.45 9.85 -5.40
N PHE A 123 13.64 10.16 -4.91
CA PHE A 123 14.77 9.23 -4.80
C PHE A 123 15.08 8.98 -3.33
N GLN A 124 15.34 7.73 -2.97
CA GLN A 124 15.81 7.35 -1.64
C GLN A 124 17.15 6.61 -1.77
N GLN A 125 18.16 7.09 -1.05
CA GLN A 125 19.44 6.38 -0.91
C GLN A 125 19.29 5.27 0.14
N ILE A 126 19.74 4.07 -0.21
CA ILE A 126 19.77 2.93 0.69
C ILE A 126 21.11 2.94 1.40
N ASN A 127 21.12 3.38 2.67
CA ASN A 127 22.29 3.23 3.52
C ASN A 127 22.32 1.81 4.08
N ILE A 128 22.99 0.90 3.36
CA ILE A 128 23.28 -0.43 3.89
C ILE A 128 24.40 -0.26 4.93
N LYS A 129 24.05 -0.32 6.22
CA LYS A 129 25.06 -0.52 7.26
C LYS A 129 25.70 -1.90 7.00
N LYS A 130 26.98 -1.90 6.65
CA LYS A 130 27.81 -3.11 6.56
C LYS A 130 27.98 -3.74 7.93
#